data_AF-A0A519G0G3-F1
#
_entry.id   AF-A0A519G0G3-F1
#
_cell.length_a   1.000
_cell.length_b   1.000
_cell.length_c   1.000
_cell.angle_alpha   90.00
_cell.angle_beta   90.00
_cell.angle_gamma   90.00
#
_symmetry.space_group_name_H-M   'P 1'
#
loop_
_entity.id
_entity.type
_entity.pdbx_description
1 polymer ?
#
loop_
_entity_poly.entity_id
_entity_poly.type
_entity_poly.pdbx_seq_one_letter_code
_entity_poly.pdbx_strand_id
1 'polypeptide(L)' 'MHVADLDRGTEVLAGDAHLTLPVGGIGVVPLLIETAAQFEAGTLDPLEIIDKSSVAPVEVGGLWRHLKAPALPVCDLA' A
#
# COMPACT_ATOMS: atom_id res chain seq x y z
N MET A 1 4.13 -16.77 13.92
CA MET A 1 5.36 -16.33 13.23
C MET A 1 5.60 -17.22 12.03
N HIS A 2 5.94 -16.62 10.89
CA HIS A 2 6.33 -17.33 9.67
C HIS A 2 7.53 -16.61 9.05
N VAL A 3 8.57 -17.36 8.69
CA VAL A 3 9.79 -16.86 8.05
C VAL A 3 10.07 -17.73 6.83
N ALA A 4 10.18 -17.09 5.67
CA ALA A 4 10.46 -17.76 4.40
C ALA A 4 11.73 -17.21 3.76
N ASP A 5 12.48 -18.08 3.12
CA ASP A 5 13.54 -17.73 2.19
C ASP A 5 12.89 -17.41 0.83
N LEU A 6 12.97 -16.13 0.42
CA LEU A 6 12.36 -15.67 -0.83
C LEU A 6 13.12 -16.14 -2.08
N ASP A 7 14.42 -16.41 -1.96
CA ASP A 7 15.25 -16.88 -3.08
C ASP A 7 14.99 -18.36 -3.36
N ARG A 8 14.76 -19.16 -2.31
CA ARG A 8 14.56 -20.60 -2.40
C ARG A 8 13.09 -21.03 -2.38
N GLY A 9 12.20 -20.14 -1.96
CA GLY A 9 10.78 -20.44 -1.74
C GLY A 9 10.53 -21.44 -0.60
N THR A 10 11.51 -21.64 0.29
CA THR A 10 11.43 -22.60 1.39
C THR A 10 11.08 -21.93 2.71
N GLU A 11 10.22 -22.57 3.50
CA GLU A 11 9.95 -22.17 4.88
C GLU A 11 11.18 -22.42 5.76
N VAL A 12 11.59 -21.40 6.51
CA VAL A 12 12.70 -21.48 7.48
C VAL A 12 12.15 -21.74 8.89
N LEU A 13 11.00 -21.16 9.22
CA LEU A 13 10.34 -21.31 10.51
C LEU A 13 8.83 -21.01 10.40
N ALA A 14 8.00 -21.86 10.99
CA ALA A 14 6.60 -21.56 11.25
C ALA A 14 6.17 -21.93 12.67
N GLY A 15 5.34 -21.07 13.25
CA GLY A 15 4.60 -21.31 14.47
C GLY A 15 3.30 -20.50 14.43
N ASP A 16 2.16 -21.14 14.63
CA ASP A 16 0.82 -20.51 14.63
C ASP A 16 0.52 -19.62 13.40
N ALA A 17 1.14 -19.90 12.26
CA ALA A 17 1.01 -19.09 11.04
C ALA A 17 -0.40 -19.13 10.41
N HIS A 18 -1.24 -20.05 10.86
CA HIS A 18 -2.64 -20.19 10.43
C HIS A 18 -3.61 -19.26 11.19
N LEU A 19 -3.15 -18.58 12.26
CA LEU A 19 -3.99 -17.67 13.02
C LEU A 19 -4.17 -16.34 12.28
N THR A 20 -5.42 -15.90 12.17
CA THR A 20 -5.74 -14.55 11.67
C THR A 20 -5.49 -13.53 12.78
N LEU A 21 -4.63 -12.55 12.51
CA LEU A 21 -4.26 -11.48 13.43
C LEU A 21 -4.51 -10.11 12.78
N PRO A 22 -4.68 -9.03 13.56
CA PRO A 22 -4.77 -7.68 13.02
C PRO A 22 -3.52 -7.32 12.21
N VAL A 23 -3.72 -6.86 10.97
CA VAL A 23 -2.63 -6.58 10.02
C VAL A 23 -2.00 -5.20 10.19
N GLY A 24 -2.62 -4.30 10.96
CA GLY A 24 -2.15 -2.93 11.12
C GLY A 24 -1.91 -2.23 9.78
N GLY A 25 -0.74 -1.61 9.61
CA GLY A 25 -0.36 -0.92 8.36
C GLY A 25 -0.07 -1.84 7.16
N ILE A 26 -0.01 -3.17 7.33
CA ILE A 26 0.32 -4.10 6.23
C ILE A 26 -0.78 -4.12 5.16
N GLY A 27 -2.01 -3.72 5.48
CA GLY A 27 -3.11 -3.61 4.51
C GLY A 27 -2.83 -2.68 3.32
N VAL A 28 -1.81 -1.82 3.41
CA VAL A 28 -1.37 -0.99 2.28
C VAL A 28 -0.75 -1.84 1.17
N VAL A 29 -0.03 -2.92 1.47
CA VAL A 29 0.63 -3.75 0.44
C VAL A 29 -0.36 -4.32 -0.60
N PRO A 30 -1.45 -5.01 -0.23
CA PRO A 30 -2.42 -5.49 -1.22
C PRO A 30 -3.12 -4.34 -1.96
N LEU A 31 -3.29 -3.17 -1.33
CA LEU A 31 -3.80 -1.98 -2.02
C LEU A 31 -2.83 -1.53 -3.13
N LEU A 32 -1.53 -1.47 -2.85
CA LEU A 32 -0.52 -1.07 -3.85
C LEU A 32 -0.39 -2.09 -4.99
N ILE A 33 -0.56 -3.39 -4.70
CA ILE A 33 -0.61 -4.43 -5.73
C ILE A 33 -1.78 -4.16 -6.69
N GLU A 34 -2.97 -3.89 -6.16
CA GLU A 34 -4.15 -3.59 -6.97
C GLU A 34 -3.98 -2.28 -7.77
N THR A 35 -3.44 -1.22 -7.14
CA THR A 35 -3.14 0.04 -7.83
C THR A 35 -2.20 -0.19 -9.02
N ALA A 36 -1.13 -0.98 -8.83
CA ALA A 36 -0.20 -1.32 -9.90
C ALA A 36 -0.87 -2.12 -11.01
N ALA A 37 -1.71 -3.10 -10.67
CA ALA A 37 -2.48 -3.86 -11.66
C ALA A 37 -3.42 -2.96 -12.48
N GLN A 38 -4.05 -1.96 -11.87
CA GLN A 38 -4.90 -1.00 -12.56
C GLN A 38 -4.12 -0.01 -13.45
N PHE A 39 -2.92 0.38 -13.03
CA PHE A 39 -2.00 1.13 -13.89
C PHE A 39 -1.63 0.32 -15.14
N GLU A 40 -1.26 -0.95 -14.98
CA GLU A 40 -0.94 -1.85 -16.10
C GLU A 40 -2.13 -2.11 -17.02
N ALA A 41 -3.33 -2.27 -16.44
CA ALA A 41 -4.57 -2.46 -17.19
C ALA A 41 -5.06 -1.17 -17.87
N GLY A 42 -4.47 -0.01 -17.55
CA GLY A 42 -4.91 1.30 -18.05
C GLY A 42 -6.28 1.73 -17.53
N THR A 43 -6.76 1.11 -16.44
CA THR A 43 -8.05 1.44 -15.81
C THR A 43 -7.91 2.54 -14.75
N LEU A 44 -6.68 2.88 -14.37
CA LEU A 44 -6.33 3.98 -13.49
C LEU A 44 -5.18 4.75 -14.12
N ASP A 45 -5.32 6.07 -14.27
CA ASP A 45 -4.26 6.92 -14.83
C ASP A 45 -3.24 7.26 -13.73
N PRO A 46 -1.97 6.83 -13.85
CA PRO A 46 -0.95 7.13 -12.85
C PRO A 46 -0.70 8.64 -12.65
N LEU A 47 -0.98 9.45 -13.68
CA LEU A 47 -0.77 10.90 -13.66
C LEU A 47 -2.03 11.69 -13.31
N GLU A 48 -3.14 11.01 -13.00
CA GLU A 48 -4.32 11.68 -12.45
C GLU A 48 -3.94 12.43 -11.18
N ILE A 49 -4.27 13.72 -11.14
CA ILE A 49 -3.89 14.60 -10.02
C ILE A 49 -4.99 14.55 -8.96
N ILE A 50 -4.62 14.16 -7.74
CA ILE A 50 -5.52 14.14 -6.59
C ILE A 50 -5.30 15.39 -5.74
N ASP A 51 -6.37 16.14 -5.50
CA ASP A 51 -6.36 17.26 -4.56
C ASP A 51 -6.51 16.75 -3.12
N LYS A 52 -5.66 17.24 -2.21
CA LYS A 52 -5.68 16.84 -0.80
C LYS A 52 -6.98 17.20 -0.10
N SER A 53 -7.65 18.26 -0.53
CA SER A 53 -8.93 18.70 0.03
C SER A 53 -10.11 17.84 -0.43
N SER A 54 -9.97 17.05 -1.51
CA SER A 54 -11.03 16.14 -1.96
C SER A 54 -11.07 14.81 -1.21
N VAL A 55 -10.09 14.53 -0.35
CA VAL A 55 -10.00 13.30 0.45
C VAL A 55 -10.23 13.59 1.93
N ALA A 56 -10.83 12.63 2.64
CA ALA A 56 -11.00 12.73 4.08
C ALA A 56 -9.62 12.74 4.79
N PRO A 57 -9.39 13.61 5.77
CA PRO A 57 -8.16 13.61 6.55
C PRO A 57 -7.96 12.27 7.27
N VAL A 58 -6.73 11.76 7.24
CA VAL A 58 -6.33 10.53 7.95
C VAL A 58 -5.29 10.83 9.02
N GLU A 59 -5.44 10.21 10.19
CA GLU A 59 -4.59 10.47 11.35
C GLU A 59 -3.50 9.41 11.59
N VAL A 60 -3.58 8.27 10.90
CA VAL A 60 -2.79 7.08 11.22
C VAL A 60 -1.36 7.13 10.66
N GLY A 61 -1.17 7.63 9.43
CA GLY A 61 0.14 7.64 8.77
C GLY A 61 0.17 8.45 7.47
N GLY A 62 1.33 8.49 6.82
CA GLY A 62 1.55 9.17 5.54
C GLY A 62 2.20 10.56 5.66
N LEU A 63 3.07 10.88 4.69
CA LEU A 63 3.80 12.15 4.65
C LEU A 63 2.97 13.28 4.06
N TRP A 64 2.11 12.99 3.07
CA TRP A 64 1.45 14.02 2.26
C TRP A 64 0.60 15.01 3.07
N ARG A 65 -0.09 14.55 4.13
CA ARG A 65 -0.84 15.43 5.06
C ARG A 65 0.03 16.51 5.72
N HIS A 66 1.34 16.26 5.86
CA HIS A 66 2.30 17.20 6.43
C HIS A 66 3.02 18.05 5.38
N LEU A 67 2.94 17.67 4.10
CA LEU A 67 3.57 18.42 3.00
C LEU A 67 2.76 19.66 2.63
N LYS A 68 3.44 20.69 2.13
CA LYS A 68 2.80 21.87 1.54
C LYS A 68 2.24 21.63 0.14
N ALA A 69 2.61 20.52 -0.51
CA ALA A 69 2.04 20.11 -1.79
C ALA A 69 0.52 19.88 -1.65
N PRO A 70 -0.34 20.67 -2.32
CA PRO A 70 -1.80 20.55 -2.19
C PRO A 70 -2.38 19.42 -3.05
N ALA A 71 -1.64 19.00 -4.08
CA ALA A 71 -2.03 17.93 -4.97
C ALA A 71 -0.81 17.09 -5.36
N LEU A 72 -1.02 15.81 -5.64
CA LEU A 72 -0.01 14.88 -6.15
C LEU A 72 -0.64 13.95 -7.20
N PRO A 73 0.13 13.46 -8.19
CA PRO A 73 -0.34 12.40 -9.06
C PRO A 73 -0.53 11.09 -8.28
N VAL A 74 -1.43 10.21 -8.74
CA VAL A 74 -1.69 8.91 -8.09
C VAL A 74 -0.41 8.11 -7.89
N CYS A 75 0.53 8.14 -8.85
CA CYS A 75 1.79 7.42 -8.73
C CYS A 75 2.70 7.89 -7.58
N ASP A 76 2.56 9.14 -7.11
CA ASP A 76 3.33 9.67 -5.97
C ASP A 76 2.63 9.44 -4.62
N LEU A 77 1.36 8.99 -4.66
CA LEU A 77 0.59 8.61 -3.48
C LEU A 77 0.68 7.11 -3.17
N ALA A 78 1.00 6.30 -4.19
CA ALA A 78 1.14 4.85 -4.14
C ALA A 78 2.54 4.42 -3.66
#